data_AF-A0A093GYU5-F1
#
_entry.id   AF-A0A093GYU5-F1
#
_cell.length_a   1.000
_cell.length_b   1.000
_cell.length_c   1.000
_cell.angle_alpha   90.00
_cell.angle_beta   90.00
_cell.angle_gamma   90.00
#
_symmetry.space_group_name_H-M   'P 1'
#
loop_
_entity.id
_entity.type
_entity.pdbx_description
1 polymer ?
#
loop_
_entity_poly.entity_id
_entity_poly.type
_entity_poly.pdbx_seq_one_letter_code
_entity_poly.pdbx_strand_id
1 'polypeptide(L)'
;GSLNHAASKKLDLEAWFPGSGAFRELVSCSNCTDYQARRLRIRYGQTKKMMDKVEFVHMLNATMCATTRTICAILENYQTEEGIRIPERLQDFMPPDLREMIPFVKPAPIDQELSKKQKKQQEGGKKKSTGGERVLEEQMKNMGVNSA
;
A
#
# COMPACT_ATOMS: atom_id res chain seq x y z
N GLY A 1 17.62 -22.65 -5.06
CA GLY A 1 16.17 -22.45 -4.80
C GLY A 1 15.96 -21.17 -4.01
N SER A 2 14.71 -20.76 -3.79
CA SER A 2 14.32 -19.51 -3.09
C SER A 2 14.28 -19.60 -1.55
N LEU A 3 14.57 -20.78 -0.99
CA LEU A 3 14.68 -20.98 0.46
C LEU A 3 15.95 -20.32 1.01
N ASN A 4 15.87 -19.70 2.18
CA ASN A 4 17.05 -19.29 2.93
C ASN A 4 17.73 -20.50 3.59
N HIS A 5 18.99 -20.34 4.01
CA HIS A 5 19.79 -21.46 4.54
C HIS A 5 19.17 -22.19 5.74
N ALA A 6 18.32 -21.51 6.52
CA ALA A 6 17.70 -22.06 7.70
C ALA A 6 16.38 -22.81 7.42
N ALA A 7 15.65 -22.53 6.33
CA ALA A 7 14.35 -23.13 6.09
C ALA A 7 14.46 -24.48 5.38
N SER A 8 13.91 -25.53 6.01
CA SER A 8 13.70 -26.84 5.38
C SER A 8 12.46 -26.83 4.49
N LYS A 9 11.40 -26.13 4.91
CA LYS A 9 10.20 -25.87 4.12
C LYS A 9 9.64 -24.49 4.47
N LYS A 10 9.16 -23.77 3.46
CA LYS A 10 8.54 -22.45 3.55
C LYS A 10 7.19 -22.46 2.84
N LEU A 11 6.17 -21.89 3.46
CA LEU A 11 4.85 -21.65 2.85
C LEU A 11 4.51 -20.17 3.02
N ASP A 12 4.17 -19.53 1.92
CA ASP A 12 3.76 -18.12 1.91
C ASP A 12 2.25 -18.03 1.64
N LEU A 13 1.55 -17.19 2.40
CA LEU A 13 0.15 -16.83 2.13
C LEU A 13 0.15 -15.51 1.39
N GLU A 14 -0.23 -15.57 0.12
CA GLU A 14 -0.40 -14.42 -0.73
C GLU A 14 -1.89 -14.03 -0.78
N ALA A 15 -2.19 -12.81 -0.38
CA ALA A 15 -3.55 -12.29 -0.47
C ALA A 15 -3.79 -11.71 -1.87
N TRP A 16 -5.04 -11.79 -2.33
CA TRP A 16 -5.46 -11.13 -3.57
C TRP A 16 -5.70 -9.63 -3.32
N PHE A 17 -5.16 -8.80 -4.20
CA PHE A 17 -5.32 -7.34 -4.18
C PHE A 17 -6.12 -6.92 -5.42
N PRO A 18 -7.44 -6.63 -5.30
CA PRO A 18 -8.32 -6.40 -6.45
C PRO A 18 -8.01 -5.12 -7.23
N GLY A 19 -7.58 -4.04 -6.57
CA GLY A 19 -7.17 -2.79 -7.22
C GLY A 19 -5.81 -2.94 -7.93
N SER A 20 -4.92 -3.75 -7.35
CA SER A 20 -3.63 -4.08 -7.97
C SER A 20 -3.70 -5.20 -9.02
N GLY A 21 -4.75 -6.03 -9.01
CA GLY A 21 -4.91 -7.19 -9.90
C GLY A 21 -3.87 -8.29 -9.70
N ALA A 22 -3.35 -8.48 -8.48
CA ALA A 22 -2.25 -9.41 -8.22
C ALA A 22 -2.29 -10.04 -6.82
N PHE A 23 -1.63 -11.19 -6.67
CA PHE A 23 -1.33 -11.79 -5.37
C PHE A 23 -0.07 -11.14 -4.75
N ARG A 24 -0.12 -10.85 -3.45
CA ARG A 24 1.01 -10.27 -2.69
C ARG A 24 1.19 -11.00 -1.37
N GLU A 25 2.43 -11.34 -1.03
CA GLU A 25 2.79 -12.00 0.23
C GLU A 25 2.43 -11.15 1.47
N LEU A 26 1.60 -11.71 2.34
CA LEU A 26 1.30 -11.15 3.67
C LEU A 26 1.94 -11.93 4.82
N VAL A 27 2.03 -13.25 4.66
CA VAL A 27 2.50 -14.18 5.69
C VAL A 27 3.54 -15.10 5.07
N SER A 28 4.56 -15.39 5.88
CA SER A 28 5.52 -16.43 5.60
C SER A 28 5.66 -17.34 6.81
N CYS A 29 5.60 -18.66 6.59
CA CYS A 29 5.73 -19.69 7.61
C CYS A 29 6.85 -20.67 7.24
N SER A 30 7.82 -20.84 8.12
CA SER A 30 9.02 -21.65 7.90
C SER A 30 9.22 -22.68 9.00
N ASN A 31 9.50 -23.93 8.58
CA ASN A 31 10.08 -24.94 9.46
C ASN A 31 11.60 -24.95 9.27
N CYS A 32 12.34 -24.62 10.33
CA CYS A 32 13.80 -24.57 10.32
C CYS A 32 14.46 -25.80 10.96
N THR A 33 13.65 -26.80 11.32
CA THR A 33 14.08 -27.97 12.10
C THR A 33 14.97 -27.53 13.26
N ASP A 34 16.05 -28.25 13.51
CA ASP A 34 17.11 -27.97 14.46
C ASP A 34 18.22 -27.03 13.94
N TYR A 35 18.10 -26.42 12.74
CA TYR A 35 19.17 -25.58 12.16
C TYR A 35 19.56 -24.42 13.08
N GLN A 36 18.57 -23.64 13.52
CA GLN A 36 18.77 -22.51 14.44
C GLN A 36 19.15 -23.01 15.84
N ALA A 37 18.49 -24.07 16.31
CA ALA A 37 18.72 -24.64 17.64
C ALA A 37 20.15 -25.18 17.82
N ARG A 38 20.74 -25.78 16.79
CA ARG A 38 22.16 -26.19 16.79
C ARG A 38 23.10 -25.01 16.99
N ARG A 39 22.87 -23.92 16.24
CA ARG A 39 23.73 -22.72 16.31
C ARG A 39 23.61 -22.00 17.66
N LEU A 40 22.44 -22.02 18.27
CA LEU A 40 22.14 -21.41 19.57
C LEU A 40 22.32 -22.37 20.76
N ARG A 41 22.64 -23.64 20.50
CA ARG A 41 22.80 -24.71 21.48
C ARG A 41 21.55 -25.00 22.34
N ILE A 42 20.36 -24.91 21.75
CA ILE A 42 19.08 -25.20 22.42
C ILE A 42 18.77 -26.69 22.32
N ARG A 43 19.08 -27.43 23.37
CA ARG A 43 19.07 -28.90 23.40
C ARG A 43 17.69 -29.44 23.76
N TYR A 44 17.35 -30.60 23.21
CA TYR A 44 16.22 -31.38 23.67
C TYR A 44 16.67 -32.31 24.81
N GLY A 45 16.34 -31.94 26.04
CA GLY A 45 16.75 -32.70 27.23
C GLY A 45 15.89 -33.95 27.43
N GLN A 46 16.47 -35.14 27.29
CA GLN A 46 15.82 -36.40 27.65
C GLN A 46 16.53 -37.06 28.84
N THR A 47 15.77 -37.51 29.84
CA THR A 47 16.30 -38.20 31.03
C THR A 47 16.19 -39.73 30.94
N LYS A 48 15.47 -40.24 29.93
CA LYS A 48 15.14 -41.67 29.81
C LYS A 48 16.21 -42.51 29.11
N LYS A 49 17.14 -41.88 28.39
CA LYS A 49 18.19 -42.55 27.62
C LYS A 49 19.47 -41.72 27.69
N MET A 50 20.60 -42.38 27.91
CA MET A 50 21.90 -41.78 27.67
C MET A 50 22.11 -41.77 26.15
N MET A 51 22.25 -40.59 25.55
CA MET A 51 22.37 -40.42 24.10
C MET A 51 23.83 -40.15 23.73
N ASP A 52 24.34 -40.86 22.72
CA ASP A 52 25.71 -40.64 22.20
C ASP A 52 25.86 -39.27 21.52
N LYS A 53 24.77 -38.71 21.01
CA LYS A 53 24.71 -37.38 20.40
C LYS A 53 23.59 -36.55 21.01
N VAL A 54 23.88 -35.27 21.22
CA VAL A 54 22.90 -34.31 21.72
C VAL A 54 21.86 -34.02 20.62
N GLU A 55 20.59 -34.25 20.93
CA GLU A 55 19.47 -33.81 20.09
C GLU A 55 19.12 -32.34 20.38
N PHE A 56 18.59 -31.65 19.38
CA PHE A 56 18.19 -30.25 19.44
C PHE A 56 16.71 -30.11 19.12
N VAL A 57 16.06 -29.10 19.71
CA VAL A 57 14.65 -28.83 19.44
C VAL A 57 14.44 -28.36 18.01
N HIS A 58 13.25 -28.60 17.46
CA HIS A 58 12.84 -27.99 16.21
C HIS A 58 12.31 -26.57 16.45
N MET A 59 12.70 -25.63 15.61
CA MET A 59 12.26 -24.24 15.64
C MET A 59 11.48 -23.91 14.37
N LEU A 60 10.31 -23.29 14.55
CA LEU A 60 9.46 -22.79 13.49
C LEU A 60 9.23 -21.30 13.71
N ASN A 61 8.98 -20.58 12.63
CA ASN A 61 8.61 -19.16 12.69
C ASN A 61 7.54 -18.85 11.64
N ALA A 62 6.62 -17.94 11.98
CA ALA A 62 5.61 -17.45 11.07
C ALA A 62 5.28 -15.98 11.35
N THR A 63 5.10 -15.20 10.28
CA THR A 63 4.57 -13.84 10.40
C THR A 63 3.06 -13.90 10.53
N MET A 64 2.48 -13.60 11.69
CA MET A 64 1.03 -13.61 11.84
C MET A 64 0.35 -12.45 11.10
N CYS A 65 0.90 -11.23 11.21
CA CYS A 65 0.34 -10.03 10.59
C CYS A 65 1.44 -8.98 10.37
N ALA A 66 1.74 -8.69 9.10
CA ALA A 66 2.57 -7.55 8.72
C ALA A 66 1.66 -6.32 8.58
N THR A 67 1.51 -5.55 9.67
CA THR A 67 0.47 -4.52 9.83
C THR A 67 0.26 -3.62 8.61
N THR A 68 1.32 -3.05 8.04
CA THR A 68 1.22 -2.16 6.86
C THR A 68 0.70 -2.87 5.62
N ARG A 69 1.17 -4.09 5.34
CA ARG A 69 0.69 -4.88 4.19
C ARG A 69 -0.74 -5.35 4.38
N THR A 70 -1.09 -5.76 5.61
CA THR A 70 -2.45 -6.14 5.96
C THR A 70 -3.40 -4.97 5.83
N ILE A 71 -3.00 -3.76 6.24
CA ILE A 71 -3.78 -2.54 6.02
C ILE A 71 -4.03 -2.32 4.52
N CYS A 72 -3.00 -2.42 3.66
CA CYS A 72 -3.21 -2.30 2.22
C CYS A 72 -4.20 -3.34 1.67
N ALA A 73 -4.11 -4.59 2.12
CA ALA A 73 -5.06 -5.64 1.73
C ALA A 73 -6.49 -5.31 2.17
N ILE A 74 -6.68 -4.81 3.39
CA ILE A 74 -7.99 -4.38 3.90
C ILE A 74 -8.52 -3.20 3.08
N LEU A 75 -7.70 -2.17 2.83
CA LEU A 75 -8.10 -0.99 2.04
C LEU A 75 -8.60 -1.40 0.65
N GLU A 76 -7.92 -2.30 -0.05
CA GLU A 76 -8.37 -2.72 -1.39
C GLU A 76 -9.59 -3.64 -1.36
N ASN A 77 -9.70 -4.54 -0.38
CA ASN A 77 -10.77 -5.54 -0.35
C ASN A 77 -12.07 -5.03 0.30
N TYR A 78 -12.01 -3.98 1.12
CA TYR A 78 -13.16 -3.43 1.85
C TYR A 78 -13.57 -2.01 1.40
N GLN A 79 -13.00 -1.51 0.30
CA GLN A 79 -13.40 -0.22 -0.28
C GLN A 79 -14.84 -0.26 -0.82
N THR A 80 -15.54 0.85 -0.65
CA THR A 80 -16.86 1.18 -1.21
C THR A 80 -16.79 2.56 -1.88
N GLU A 81 -17.91 3.07 -2.38
CA GLU A 81 -17.97 4.43 -2.94
C GLU A 81 -17.75 5.52 -1.87
N GLU A 82 -18.12 5.24 -0.62
CA GLU A 82 -18.09 6.21 0.49
C GLU A 82 -16.81 6.14 1.32
N GLY A 83 -16.13 4.99 1.35
CA GLY A 83 -14.97 4.79 2.20
C GLY A 83 -14.53 3.33 2.29
N ILE A 84 -13.95 2.96 3.42
CA ILE A 84 -13.46 1.60 3.70
C ILE A 84 -14.25 1.01 4.85
N ARG A 85 -14.97 -0.09 4.60
CA ARG A 85 -15.68 -0.81 5.67
C ARG A 85 -14.70 -1.46 6.63
N ILE A 86 -14.94 -1.37 7.93
CA ILE A 86 -14.11 -2.06 8.92
C ILE A 86 -14.52 -3.55 9.01
N PRO A 87 -13.57 -4.49 8.86
CA PRO A 87 -13.83 -5.91 9.09
C PRO A 87 -14.41 -6.16 10.48
N GLU A 88 -15.42 -7.03 10.59
CA GLU A 88 -16.18 -7.31 11.82
C GLU A 88 -15.27 -7.53 13.05
N ARG A 89 -14.19 -8.31 12.90
CA ARG A 89 -13.25 -8.64 13.99
C ARG A 89 -12.37 -7.48 14.44
N LEU A 90 -12.31 -6.39 13.68
CA LEU A 90 -11.56 -5.20 14.06
C LEU A 90 -12.45 -4.14 14.74
N GLN A 91 -13.77 -4.22 14.61
CA GLN A 91 -14.69 -3.18 15.06
C GLN A 91 -14.60 -2.90 16.57
N ASP A 92 -14.43 -3.95 17.38
CA ASP A 92 -14.30 -3.84 18.84
C ASP A 92 -13.04 -3.06 19.29
N PHE A 93 -12.04 -2.97 18.42
CA PHE A 93 -10.78 -2.28 18.67
C PHE A 93 -10.72 -0.87 18.07
N MET A 94 -11.77 -0.46 17.34
CA MET A 94 -11.85 0.85 16.70
C MET A 94 -12.48 1.90 17.62
N PRO A 95 -12.09 3.18 17.47
CA PRO A 95 -12.82 4.29 18.09
C PRO A 95 -14.30 4.28 17.72
N PRO A 96 -15.22 4.73 18.60
CA PRO A 96 -16.67 4.72 18.35
C PRO A 96 -17.07 5.27 16.98
N ASP A 97 -16.46 6.37 16.56
CA ASP A 97 -16.79 7.07 15.30
C ASP A 97 -16.29 6.35 14.03
N LEU A 98 -15.44 5.33 14.18
CA LEU A 98 -14.82 4.60 13.08
C LEU A 98 -15.11 3.09 13.12
N ARG A 99 -16.07 2.64 13.94
CA ARG A 99 -16.33 1.20 14.10
C ARG A 99 -16.84 0.53 12.83
N GLU A 100 -17.63 1.22 12.03
CA GLU A 100 -18.27 0.64 10.85
C GLU A 100 -17.52 0.94 9.55
N MET A 101 -17.03 2.18 9.41
CA MET A 101 -16.42 2.65 8.17
C MET A 101 -15.41 3.78 8.42
N ILE A 102 -14.34 3.80 7.62
CA ILE A 102 -13.44 4.95 7.49
C ILE A 102 -13.84 5.71 6.21
N PRO A 103 -14.44 6.91 6.31
CA PRO A 103 -14.93 7.64 5.14
C PRO A 103 -13.78 8.27 4.34
N PHE A 104 -14.00 8.47 3.03
CA PHE A 104 -13.08 9.26 2.21
C PHE A 104 -13.20 10.75 2.53
N VAL A 105 -12.09 11.36 2.97
CA VAL A 105 -12.02 12.79 3.31
C VAL A 105 -11.29 13.64 2.26
N LYS A 106 -10.72 13.00 1.24
CA LYS A 106 -9.97 13.64 0.15
C LYS A 106 -10.32 12.96 -1.18
N PRO A 107 -10.38 13.72 -2.30
CA PRO A 107 -10.54 13.12 -3.61
C PRO A 107 -9.29 12.32 -4.00
N ALA A 108 -9.46 11.36 -4.91
CA ALA A 108 -8.36 10.52 -5.34
C ALA A 108 -7.22 11.37 -5.93
N PRO A 109 -5.94 11.00 -5.72
CA PRO A 109 -4.81 11.75 -6.26
C PRO A 109 -4.90 11.98 -7.78
N ILE A 110 -5.43 10.99 -8.52
CA ILE A 110 -5.62 11.06 -9.97
C ILE A 110 -6.57 12.19 -10.36
N ASP A 111 -7.69 12.34 -9.65
CA ASP A 111 -8.68 13.40 -9.92
C ASP A 111 -8.10 14.78 -9.63
N GLN A 112 -7.28 14.89 -8.58
CA GLN A 112 -6.59 16.13 -8.24
C GLN A 112 -5.59 16.54 -9.32
N GLU A 113 -4.85 15.59 -9.91
CA GLU A 113 -3.92 15.86 -11.00
C GLU A 113 -4.64 16.28 -12.29
N LEU A 114 -5.75 15.61 -12.63
CA LEU A 114 -6.57 15.97 -13.78
C LEU A 114 -7.15 17.39 -13.64
N SER A 115 -7.69 17.72 -12.46
CA SER A 115 -8.20 19.06 -12.16
C SER A 115 -7.11 20.14 -12.25
N LYS A 116 -5.90 19.87 -11.71
CA LYS A 116 -4.75 20.79 -11.82
C LYS A 116 -4.31 21.00 -13.27
N LYS A 117 -4.27 19.94 -14.09
CA LYS A 117 -3.95 20.03 -15.52
C LYS A 117 -4.99 20.84 -16.29
N GLN A 118 -6.28 20.61 -16.02
CA GLN A 118 -7.38 21.37 -16.63
C GLN A 118 -7.33 22.86 -16.26
N LYS A 119 -7.14 23.20 -14.97
CA LYS A 119 -6.99 24.60 -14.53
C LYS A 119 -5.81 25.29 -15.22
N LYS A 120 -4.67 24.61 -15.34
CA LYS A 120 -3.47 25.16 -16.00
C LYS A 120 -3.68 25.40 -17.50
N GLN A 121 -4.44 24.53 -18.18
CA GLN A 121 -4.82 24.74 -19.58
C GLN A 121 -5.81 25.91 -19.75
N GLN A 122 -6.78 26.04 -18.85
CA GLN A 122 -7.78 27.11 -18.88
C GLN A 122 -7.15 28.49 -18.61
N GLU A 123 -6.22 28.58 -17.65
CA GLU A 123 -5.46 29.81 -17.37
C GLU A 123 -4.50 30.19 -18.52
N GLY A 124 -3.85 29.19 -19.14
CA GLY A 124 -3.02 29.41 -20.33
C GLY A 124 -3.83 29.90 -21.53
N GLY A 125 -5.05 29.39 -21.72
CA GLY A 125 -5.99 29.84 -22.74
C GLY A 125 -6.49 31.26 -22.50
N LYS A 126 -6.88 31.60 -21.27
CA LYS A 126 -7.32 32.96 -20.88
C LYS A 126 -6.22 34.01 -21.03
N LYS A 127 -4.96 33.68 -20.71
CA LYS A 127 -3.82 34.59 -20.95
C LYS A 127 -3.54 34.83 -22.42
N LYS A 128 -3.72 33.82 -23.29
CA LYS A 128 -3.59 33.97 -24.75
C LYS A 128 -4.73 34.80 -25.34
N SER A 129 -5.97 34.62 -24.88
CA SER A 129 -7.12 35.39 -25.39
C SER A 129 -7.05 36.87 -24.98
N THR A 130 -6.76 37.16 -23.71
CA THR A 130 -6.62 38.55 -23.22
C THR A 130 -5.40 39.27 -23.77
N GLY A 131 -4.31 38.56 -24.07
CA GLY A 131 -3.15 39.12 -24.78
C GLY A 131 -3.46 39.44 -26.25
N GLY A 132 -4.20 38.57 -26.94
CA GLY A 132 -4.64 38.80 -28.32
C GLY A 132 -5.63 39.95 -28.47
N GLU A 133 -6.60 40.06 -27.56
CA GLU A 133 -7.57 41.16 -27.53
C GLU A 133 -6.89 42.52 -27.32
N ARG A 134 -5.95 42.64 -26.36
CA ARG A 134 -5.22 43.90 -26.14
C ARG A 134 -4.36 44.33 -27.32
N VAL A 135 -3.72 43.37 -28.00
CA VAL A 135 -2.88 43.65 -29.19
C VAL A 135 -3.75 44.11 -30.37
N LEU A 136 -4.93 43.49 -30.57
CA LEU A 136 -5.90 43.94 -31.58
C LEU A 136 -6.46 45.33 -31.24
N GLU A 137 -6.77 45.62 -29.98
CA GLU A 137 -7.25 46.93 -29.53
C GLU A 137 -6.19 48.04 -29.72
N GLU A 138 -4.91 47.76 -29.45
CA GLU A 138 -3.80 48.69 -29.71
C GLU A 138 -3.56 48.90 -31.21
N GLN A 139 -3.64 47.83 -32.02
CA GLN A 139 -3.53 47.95 -33.48
C GLN A 139 -4.66 48.77 -34.10
N MET A 140 -5.91 48.62 -33.60
CA MET A 140 -7.05 49.40 -34.06
C MET A 140 -6.97 50.88 -33.66
N LYS A 141 -6.42 51.20 -32.47
CA LYS A 141 -6.17 52.59 -32.05
C LYS A 141 -5.12 53.28 -32.91
N ASN A 142 -4.07 52.57 -33.32
CA ASN A 142 -2.99 53.15 -34.12
C ASN A 142 -3.36 53.40 -35.60
N MET A 143 -4.44 52.81 -36.12
CA MET A 143 -4.95 53.10 -37.47
C MET A 143 -5.93 54.28 -37.52
N GLY A 144 -6.35 54.82 -36.37
CA GLY A 144 -7.35 55.90 -36.29
C GLY A 144 -6.81 57.33 -36.50
N VAL A 145 -5.51 57.51 -36.73
CA VAL A 145 -4.89 58.84 -36.86
C VAL A 145 -4.10 58.92 -38.16
N ASN A 146 -4.80 59.13 -39.28
CA ASN A 146 -4.26 59.77 -40.49
C ASN A 146 -5.44 60.13 -41.42
N SER A 147 -6.17 61.17 -41.03
CA SER A 147 -7.14 61.86 -41.89
C SER A 147 -7.02 63.37 -41.63
N ALA A 148 -6.05 64.01 -42.26
CA ALA A 148 -5.96 65.45 -42.49
C ALA A 148 -5.09 65.70 -43.72
#